data_AF-A0AAV9JTC1-F1
#
_entry.id   AF-A0AAV9JTC1-F1
#
_cell.length_a   1.000
_cell.length_b   1.000
_cell.length_c   1.000
_cell.angle_alpha   90.00
_cell.angle_beta   90.00
_cell.angle_gamma   90.00
#
_symmetry.space_group_name_H-M   'P 1'
#
loop_
_entity.id
_entity.type
_entity.pdbx_description
1 polymer ?
#
loop_
_entity_poly.entity_id
_entity_poly.type
_entity_poly.pdbx_seq_one_letter_code
_entity_poly.pdbx_strand_id
1 'polypeptide(L)'
;MLLWGFLPTSSLPVDLKLVPADAKGHRREDSNHRSALMTAYNRYVVRDSNMRLANLRQADLDSMAWEAVYLDKNKGDLSKAVVVNFSASGKTARAFTDSLINEREPDTGPLGMLAITGMADGKLVPRAPFPMTTTSYNAISDSDTLSWLADLRPAKVVICDFGGRGHSLLQLYQAVRQQLETAVIVTVGIGSEPKPWTGAERVELRWKLASVSGRYQMNTSALRDVLVERKGAEAFWKEVSQAWDRFVERGNLEEVKLVWSEGIEGDNGIEDGWEKLCRGEVPSDAAYVYRV
;
A
#
# COMPACT_ATOMS: atom_id res chain seq x y z
N MET A 1 -21.87 -12.33 -23.40
CA MET A 1 -20.43 -12.05 -23.22
C MET A 1 -20.22 -11.65 -21.77
N LEU A 2 -19.36 -12.33 -21.01
CA LEU A 2 -19.05 -11.92 -19.64
C LEU A 2 -17.78 -11.05 -19.66
N LEU A 3 -17.89 -9.83 -19.15
CA LEU A 3 -16.79 -8.87 -19.09
C LEU A 3 -16.32 -8.76 -17.63
N TRP A 4 -15.06 -9.09 -17.37
CA TRP A 4 -14.50 -9.01 -16.00
C TRP A 4 -13.43 -7.91 -15.94
N GLY A 5 -13.59 -6.97 -14.99
CA GLY A 5 -12.72 -5.86 -14.63
C GLY A 5 -13.40 -4.96 -13.57
N PHE A 6 -12.69 -3.95 -13.05
CA PHE A 6 -13.25 -2.97 -12.10
C PHE A 6 -14.44 -2.23 -12.72
N LEU A 7 -15.63 -2.42 -12.14
CA LEU A 7 -16.85 -1.70 -12.51
C LEU A 7 -16.90 -0.38 -11.74
N PRO A 8 -17.29 0.74 -12.39
CA PRO A 8 -17.55 1.98 -11.67
C PRO A 8 -18.71 1.74 -10.69
N THR A 9 -18.53 2.17 -9.44
CA THR A 9 -19.54 2.10 -8.38
C THR A 9 -20.61 3.19 -8.52
N SER A 10 -20.74 3.85 -9.68
CA SER A 10 -21.83 4.79 -9.94
C SER A 10 -23.02 4.05 -10.54
N SER A 11 -24.22 4.37 -10.06
CA SER A 11 -25.51 3.86 -10.56
C SER A 11 -25.93 4.46 -11.91
N LEU A 12 -25.04 5.18 -12.59
CA LEU A 12 -25.32 5.82 -13.88
C LEU A 12 -24.96 4.86 -15.02
N PRO A 13 -25.89 4.56 -15.95
CA PRO A 13 -25.55 3.79 -17.14
C PRO A 13 -24.52 4.56 -17.96
N VAL A 14 -23.37 3.94 -18.22
CA VAL A 14 -22.33 4.49 -19.09
C VAL A 14 -22.10 3.53 -20.25
N ASP A 15 -22.06 4.07 -21.46
CA ASP A 15 -21.68 3.30 -22.64
C ASP A 15 -20.17 3.04 -22.61
N LEU A 16 -19.81 1.76 -22.59
CA LEU A 16 -18.43 1.30 -22.70
C LEU A 16 -18.03 1.16 -24.17
N LYS A 17 -16.88 1.71 -24.54
CA LYS A 17 -16.27 1.59 -25.87
C LYS A 17 -15.11 0.62 -25.80
N LEU A 18 -15.42 -0.66 -25.97
CA LEU A 18 -14.45 -1.75 -25.87
C LEU A 18 -13.76 -2.04 -27.20
N VAL A 19 -12.46 -1.74 -27.30
CA VAL A 19 -11.61 -2.10 -28.45
C VAL A 19 -10.78 -3.35 -28.14
N PRO A 20 -10.34 -4.14 -29.14
CA PRO A 20 -9.35 -5.19 -28.91
C PRO A 20 -8.08 -4.64 -28.25
N ALA A 21 -7.53 -5.34 -27.26
CA ALA A 21 -6.23 -5.03 -26.67
C ALA A 21 -5.13 -5.92 -27.26
N ASP A 22 -3.86 -5.60 -26.98
CA ASP A 22 -2.69 -6.30 -27.53
C ASP A 22 -2.63 -7.80 -27.15
N ALA A 23 -3.25 -8.17 -26.02
CA ALA A 23 -3.34 -9.57 -25.59
C ALA A 23 -4.61 -10.23 -26.12
N LYS A 24 -4.48 -11.43 -26.71
CA LYS A 24 -5.59 -12.22 -27.23
C LYS A 24 -6.64 -12.50 -26.14
N GLY A 25 -7.90 -12.16 -26.42
CA GLY A 25 -9.00 -12.31 -25.47
C GLY A 25 -9.20 -11.14 -24.51
N HIS A 26 -8.38 -10.08 -24.61
CA HIS A 26 -8.54 -8.87 -23.83
C HIS A 26 -9.21 -7.77 -24.66
N ARG A 27 -9.95 -6.90 -23.98
CA ARG A 27 -10.51 -5.66 -24.50
C ARG A 27 -9.96 -4.50 -23.69
N ARG A 28 -9.86 -3.33 -24.31
CA ARG A 28 -9.53 -2.06 -23.68
C ARG A 28 -10.73 -1.14 -23.77
N GLU A 29 -11.04 -0.47 -22.68
CA GLU A 29 -12.01 0.60 -22.64
C GLU A 29 -11.40 1.90 -23.16
N ASP A 30 -12.01 2.44 -24.20
CA ASP A 30 -11.49 3.54 -24.99
C ASP A 30 -12.42 4.75 -24.96
N SER A 31 -13.43 4.76 -24.08
CA SER A 31 -14.28 5.94 -23.89
C SER A 31 -13.49 7.12 -23.34
N ASN A 32 -13.72 8.30 -23.92
CA ASN A 32 -13.03 9.54 -23.55
C ASN A 32 -13.15 9.84 -22.04
N HIS A 33 -14.30 9.59 -21.42
CA HIS A 33 -14.54 9.84 -20.00
C HIS A 33 -13.71 8.93 -19.06
N ARG A 34 -13.12 7.84 -19.59
CA ARG A 34 -12.24 6.92 -18.84
C ARG A 34 -10.77 7.06 -19.20
N SER A 35 -10.42 7.91 -20.16
CA SER A 35 -9.04 8.12 -20.62
C SER A 35 -8.08 8.60 -19.52
N ALA A 36 -8.61 9.26 -18.48
CA ALA A 36 -7.85 9.74 -17.33
C ALA A 36 -7.63 8.69 -16.23
N LEU A 37 -8.31 7.55 -16.29
CA LEU A 37 -8.17 6.46 -15.32
C LEU A 37 -6.95 5.59 -15.65
N MET A 38 -6.42 4.90 -14.64
CA MET A 38 -5.31 3.97 -14.85
C MET A 38 -5.68 2.89 -15.85
N THR A 39 -4.72 2.45 -16.66
CA THR A 39 -4.91 1.45 -17.72
C THR A 39 -5.49 0.13 -17.21
N ALA A 40 -5.22 -0.22 -15.95
CA ALA A 40 -5.82 -1.38 -15.29
C ALA A 40 -7.35 -1.27 -15.16
N TYR A 41 -7.90 -0.08 -14.93
CA TYR A 41 -9.34 0.16 -14.88
C TYR A 41 -10.00 0.15 -16.26
N ASN A 42 -9.19 0.26 -17.31
CA ASN A 42 -9.63 0.30 -18.70
C ASN A 42 -9.27 -1.00 -19.44
N ARG A 43 -8.96 -2.10 -18.74
CA ARG A 43 -8.64 -3.38 -19.36
C ARG A 43 -9.61 -4.44 -18.86
N TYR A 44 -10.17 -5.17 -19.81
CA TYR A 44 -11.17 -6.19 -19.60
C TYR A 44 -10.74 -7.50 -20.23
N VAL A 45 -11.15 -8.62 -19.64
CA VAL A 45 -10.94 -9.94 -20.24
C VAL A 45 -12.28 -10.50 -20.69
N VAL A 46 -12.36 -10.91 -21.95
CA VAL A 46 -13.54 -11.53 -22.53
C VAL A 46 -13.55 -13.00 -22.14
N ARG A 47 -14.59 -13.41 -21.41
CA ARG A 47 -14.80 -14.81 -21.02
C ARG A 47 -16.10 -15.35 -21.63
N ASP A 48 -16.22 -16.68 -21.60
CA ASP A 48 -17.40 -17.39 -22.08
C ASP A 48 -18.66 -16.87 -21.37
N SER A 49 -19.72 -16.59 -22.13
CA SER A 49 -21.01 -16.13 -21.62
C SER A 49 -21.73 -17.14 -20.73
N ASN A 50 -21.39 -18.42 -20.84
CA ASN A 50 -21.95 -19.50 -20.03
C ASN A 50 -21.21 -19.69 -18.70
N MET A 51 -20.11 -18.95 -18.49
CA MET A 51 -19.38 -18.93 -17.22
C MET A 51 -20.28 -18.37 -16.10
N ARG A 52 -20.38 -19.11 -14.99
CA ARG A 52 -21.09 -18.70 -13.77
C ARG A 52 -20.14 -18.86 -12.61
N LEU A 53 -20.02 -17.83 -11.75
CA LEU A 53 -19.12 -17.84 -10.59
C LEU A 53 -19.35 -19.08 -9.70
N ALA A 54 -20.61 -19.45 -9.48
CA ALA A 54 -21.00 -20.62 -8.70
C ALA A 54 -20.53 -21.98 -9.28
N ASN A 55 -20.14 -22.00 -10.55
CA ASN A 55 -19.72 -23.22 -11.27
C ASN A 55 -18.21 -23.25 -11.54
N LEU A 56 -17.45 -22.27 -11.03
CA LEU A 56 -16.00 -22.22 -11.19
C LEU A 56 -15.34 -23.14 -10.18
N ARG A 57 -14.32 -23.87 -10.64
CA ARG A 57 -13.49 -24.66 -9.73
C ARG A 57 -12.57 -23.72 -8.97
N GLN A 58 -12.19 -24.11 -7.77
CA GLN A 58 -11.31 -23.31 -6.91
C GLN A 58 -10.01 -22.90 -7.63
N ALA A 59 -9.40 -23.79 -8.43
CA ALA A 59 -8.20 -23.46 -9.20
C ALA A 59 -8.41 -22.35 -10.25
N ASP A 60 -9.62 -22.25 -10.81
CA ASP A 60 -9.98 -21.19 -11.77
C ASP A 60 -10.17 -19.85 -11.02
N LEU A 61 -10.74 -19.90 -9.81
CA LEU A 61 -10.82 -18.74 -8.90
C LEU A 61 -9.45 -18.29 -8.40
N ASP A 62 -8.57 -19.22 -8.04
CA ASP A 62 -7.21 -18.96 -7.58
C ASP A 62 -6.37 -18.32 -8.68
N SER A 63 -6.52 -18.77 -9.94
CA SER A 63 -5.91 -18.11 -11.10
C SER A 63 -6.42 -16.68 -11.29
N MET A 64 -7.71 -16.43 -11.05
CA MET A 64 -8.32 -15.10 -11.15
C MET A 64 -7.88 -14.17 -10.00
N ALA A 65 -7.65 -14.72 -8.81
CA ALA A 65 -7.08 -14.00 -7.67
C ALA A 65 -5.59 -13.70 -7.88
N TRP A 66 -4.83 -14.62 -8.50
CA TRP A 66 -3.42 -14.41 -8.83
C TRP A 66 -3.18 -13.28 -9.82
N GLU A 67 -4.12 -13.05 -10.73
CA GLU A 67 -4.10 -11.92 -11.66
C GLU A 67 -4.38 -10.56 -10.96
N ALA A 68 -4.90 -10.57 -9.72
CA ALA A 68 -5.27 -9.36 -8.98
C ALA A 68 -4.22 -8.92 -7.93
N VAL A 69 -3.56 -9.83 -7.22
CA VAL A 69 -2.42 -9.54 -6.31
C VAL A 69 -1.62 -10.83 -6.13
N TYR A 70 -0.34 -10.88 -6.54
CA TYR A 70 0.56 -11.93 -6.08
C TYR A 70 1.83 -11.38 -5.42
N LEU A 71 1.91 -11.52 -4.10
CA LEU A 71 3.18 -11.79 -3.42
C LEU A 71 3.17 -13.25 -2.98
N ASP A 72 4.14 -14.03 -3.48
CA ASP A 72 4.44 -15.40 -3.03
C ASP A 72 4.48 -15.44 -1.49
N LYS A 73 3.95 -16.50 -0.87
CA LYS A 73 4.05 -16.73 0.58
C LYS A 73 5.50 -16.64 1.07
N ASN A 74 6.47 -17.07 0.24
CA ASN A 74 7.91 -16.95 0.52
C ASN A 74 8.43 -15.50 0.40
N LYS A 75 7.72 -14.63 -0.31
CA LYS A 75 8.01 -13.18 -0.36
C LYS A 75 7.54 -12.46 0.91
N GLY A 76 6.51 -12.97 1.60
CA GLY A 76 5.98 -12.41 2.86
C GLY A 76 6.79 -12.71 4.12
N ASP A 77 7.72 -13.68 4.09
CA ASP A 77 8.66 -13.93 5.18
C ASP A 77 9.68 -12.79 5.28
N LEU A 78 9.81 -12.18 6.47
CA LEU A 78 10.72 -11.07 6.70
C LEU A 78 12.00 -11.48 7.45
N SER A 79 12.12 -12.72 7.93
CA SER A 79 13.22 -13.19 8.80
C SER A 79 14.64 -12.97 8.25
N LYS A 80 14.78 -12.91 6.91
CA LYS A 80 16.05 -12.63 6.21
C LYS A 80 16.02 -11.33 5.40
N ALA A 81 15.07 -10.46 5.72
CA ALA A 81 14.82 -9.24 4.99
C ALA A 81 15.16 -7.99 5.81
N VAL A 82 15.65 -6.97 5.14
CA VAL A 82 15.58 -5.59 5.65
C VAL A 82 14.35 -4.93 5.05
N VAL A 83 13.55 -4.29 5.90
CA VAL A 83 12.35 -3.55 5.47
C VAL A 83 12.71 -2.07 5.33
N VAL A 84 12.36 -1.48 4.20
CA VAL A 84 12.44 -0.03 4.00
C VAL A 84 11.03 0.55 4.10
N ASN A 85 10.77 1.34 5.14
CA ASN A 85 9.54 2.11 5.27
C ASN A 85 9.73 3.47 4.57
N PHE A 86 9.15 3.62 3.39
CA PHE A 86 9.35 4.79 2.53
C PHE A 86 8.17 5.76 2.66
N SER A 87 8.44 7.05 2.90
CA SER A 87 7.47 8.03 3.40
C SER A 87 7.03 7.75 4.84
N ALA A 88 8.02 7.47 5.69
CA ALA A 88 7.85 6.94 7.05
C ALA A 88 7.07 7.84 8.03
N SER A 89 6.98 9.15 7.77
CA SER A 89 6.26 10.08 8.65
C SER A 89 4.74 10.06 8.46
N GLY A 90 4.23 9.46 7.38
CA GLY A 90 2.79 9.37 7.12
C GLY A 90 2.08 8.45 8.12
N LYS A 91 0.81 8.75 8.45
CA LYS A 91 0.04 7.96 9.43
C LYS A 91 -0.03 6.46 9.08
N THR A 92 -0.24 6.13 7.81
CA THR A 92 -0.26 4.74 7.33
C THR A 92 1.10 4.06 7.50
N ALA A 93 2.19 4.77 7.18
CA ALA A 93 3.56 4.27 7.32
C ALA A 93 3.92 4.03 8.79
N ARG A 94 3.47 4.92 9.69
CA ARG A 94 3.68 4.78 11.13
C ARG A 94 2.85 3.65 11.73
N ALA A 95 1.59 3.49 11.31
CA ALA A 95 0.74 2.36 11.71
C ALA A 95 1.32 1.02 11.23
N PHE A 96 1.91 1.01 10.03
CA PHE A 96 2.65 -0.16 9.53
C PHE A 96 3.86 -0.48 10.41
N THR A 97 4.67 0.53 10.80
CA THR A 97 5.80 0.33 11.71
C THR A 97 5.33 -0.21 13.07
N ASP A 98 4.25 0.32 13.65
CA ASP A 98 3.68 -0.22 14.89
C ASP A 98 3.29 -1.70 14.74
N SER A 99 2.56 -2.03 13.67
CA SER A 99 2.15 -3.41 13.39
C SER A 99 3.35 -4.34 13.18
N LEU A 100 4.41 -3.86 12.51
CA LEU A 100 5.62 -4.64 12.25
C LEU A 100 6.37 -4.99 13.55
N ILE A 101 6.31 -4.10 14.54
CA ILE A 101 6.99 -4.25 15.83
C ILE A 101 6.16 -5.10 16.80
N ASN A 102 4.86 -4.84 16.86
CA ASN A 102 4.00 -5.32 17.95
C ASN A 102 3.11 -6.50 17.56
N GLU A 103 2.83 -6.72 16.27
CA GLU A 103 1.83 -7.71 15.82
C GLU A 103 2.47 -8.90 15.08
N ARG A 104 3.81 -8.99 15.06
CA ARG A 104 4.51 -10.14 14.48
C ARG A 104 4.80 -11.19 15.54
N GLU A 105 4.69 -12.44 15.13
CA GLU A 105 5.16 -13.58 15.93
C GLU A 105 6.68 -13.48 16.18
N PRO A 106 7.18 -13.94 17.33
CA PRO A 106 8.60 -14.00 17.63
C PRO A 106 9.41 -14.62 16.48
N ASP A 107 10.60 -14.09 16.24
CA ASP A 107 11.55 -14.56 15.21
C ASP A 107 11.06 -14.49 13.75
N THR A 108 9.87 -13.94 13.49
CA THR A 108 9.37 -13.71 12.12
C THR A 108 9.65 -12.29 11.62
N GLY A 109 10.18 -11.41 12.47
CA GLY A 109 10.48 -10.01 12.16
C GLY A 109 11.63 -9.82 11.17
N PRO A 110 11.83 -8.60 10.65
CA PRO A 110 12.94 -8.29 9.77
C PRO A 110 14.30 -8.30 10.50
N LEU A 111 15.38 -8.42 9.73
CA LEU A 111 16.76 -8.21 10.19
C LEU A 111 16.98 -6.77 10.66
N GLY A 112 16.20 -5.83 10.12
CA GLY A 112 16.16 -4.43 10.53
C GLY A 112 15.19 -3.62 9.68
N MET A 113 14.95 -2.36 10.09
CA MET A 113 14.09 -1.43 9.37
C MET A 113 14.79 -0.09 9.09
N LEU A 114 14.81 0.33 7.82
CA LEU A 114 15.21 1.67 7.41
C LEU A 114 13.98 2.55 7.17
N ALA A 115 13.82 3.62 7.93
CA ALA A 115 12.77 4.61 7.72
C ALA A 115 13.27 5.80 6.90
N ILE A 116 12.58 6.12 5.80
CA ILE A 116 12.95 7.24 4.91
C ILE A 116 11.86 8.31 4.95
N THR A 117 12.26 9.53 5.27
CA THR A 117 11.36 10.66 5.52
C THR A 117 11.97 11.99 5.06
N GLY A 118 11.23 13.10 5.15
CA GLY A 118 11.76 14.44 4.87
C GLY A 118 12.72 14.94 5.95
N MET A 119 12.47 14.58 7.22
CA MET A 119 13.28 15.00 8.37
C MET A 119 13.70 13.76 9.15
N ALA A 120 15.00 13.46 9.16
CA ALA A 120 15.55 12.29 9.85
C ALA A 120 15.96 12.63 11.29
N ASP A 121 14.98 13.00 12.12
CA ASP A 121 15.22 13.46 13.50
C ASP A 121 15.13 12.34 14.55
N GLY A 122 15.13 11.07 14.13
CA GLY A 122 15.11 9.88 15.01
C GLY A 122 13.78 9.61 15.73
N LYS A 123 12.84 10.56 15.75
CA LYS A 123 11.54 10.42 16.42
C LYS A 123 10.60 9.39 15.78
N LEU A 124 10.85 9.02 14.53
CA LEU A 124 10.09 7.98 13.84
C LEU A 124 10.51 6.56 14.22
N VAL A 125 11.54 6.41 15.06
CA VAL A 125 12.08 5.12 15.48
C VAL A 125 11.56 4.76 16.86
N PRO A 126 10.43 4.03 16.96
CA PRO A 126 10.05 3.41 18.21
C PRO A 126 11.08 2.35 18.62
N ARG A 127 11.12 2.02 19.90
CA ARG A 127 11.91 0.89 20.41
C ARG A 127 11.37 -0.40 19.79
N ALA A 128 12.21 -1.11 19.04
CA ALA A 128 11.84 -2.32 18.32
C ALA A 128 12.71 -3.53 18.72
N PRO A 129 12.22 -4.77 18.49
CA PRO A 129 13.01 -5.99 18.73
C PRO A 129 14.11 -6.22 17.69
N PHE A 130 14.24 -5.34 16.69
CA PHE A 130 15.26 -5.39 15.64
C PHE A 130 15.91 -4.01 15.45
N PRO A 131 17.14 -3.94 14.90
CA PRO A 131 17.81 -2.68 14.59
C PRO A 131 16.97 -1.79 13.66
N MET A 132 16.93 -0.50 13.96
CA MET A 132 16.22 0.50 13.16
C MET A 132 17.06 1.76 12.99
N THR A 133 16.94 2.41 11.83
CA THR A 133 17.55 3.71 11.58
C THR A 133 16.67 4.58 10.68
N THR A 134 16.93 5.89 10.67
CA THR A 134 16.24 6.86 9.81
C THR A 134 17.21 7.57 8.90
N THR A 135 16.79 7.83 7.66
CA THR A 135 17.51 8.71 6.74
C THR A 135 16.54 9.66 6.04
N SER A 136 17.09 10.74 5.48
CA SER A 136 16.31 11.70 4.71
C SER A 136 16.24 11.28 3.24
N TYR A 137 15.27 11.82 2.49
CA TYR A 137 15.23 11.61 1.03
C TYR A 137 16.52 12.05 0.31
N ASN A 138 17.25 13.04 0.85
CA ASN A 138 18.48 13.55 0.25
C ASN A 138 19.71 12.68 0.57
N ALA A 139 19.62 11.86 1.62
CA ALA A 139 20.72 11.04 2.15
C ALA A 139 20.57 9.54 1.83
N ILE A 140 19.66 9.19 0.91
CA ILE A 140 19.38 7.80 0.50
C ILE A 140 20.63 7.12 -0.07
N SER A 141 21.44 7.87 -0.82
CA SER A 141 22.63 7.36 -1.51
C SER A 141 23.90 7.52 -0.68
N ASP A 142 23.80 8.00 0.56
CA ASP A 142 24.96 8.23 1.41
C ASP A 142 25.56 6.89 1.84
N SER A 143 26.90 6.85 1.95
CA SER A 143 27.64 5.64 2.31
C SER A 143 27.17 5.02 3.61
N ASP A 144 26.82 5.83 4.60
CA ASP A 144 26.43 5.37 5.93
C ASP A 144 25.08 4.65 5.89
N THR A 145 24.11 5.19 5.14
CA THR A 145 22.81 4.55 4.91
C THR A 145 22.98 3.19 4.23
N LEU A 146 23.78 3.13 3.17
CA LEU A 146 23.96 1.93 2.37
C LEU A 146 24.83 0.88 3.08
N SER A 147 25.83 1.30 3.84
CA SER A 147 26.67 0.41 4.65
C SER A 147 25.85 -0.22 5.77
N TRP A 148 24.99 0.54 6.45
CA TRP A 148 24.07 0.01 7.46
C TRP A 148 23.16 -1.09 6.89
N LEU A 149 22.63 -0.90 5.67
CA LEU A 149 21.84 -1.94 4.99
C LEU A 149 22.68 -3.19 4.69
N ALA A 150 23.94 -3.01 4.27
CA ALA A 150 24.84 -4.11 3.91
C ALA A 150 25.34 -4.90 5.12
N ASP A 151 25.58 -4.24 6.25
CA ASP A 151 26.04 -4.87 7.49
C ASP A 151 25.03 -5.88 8.05
N LEU A 152 23.74 -5.66 7.80
CA LEU A 152 22.66 -6.60 8.14
C LEU A 152 22.64 -7.85 7.26
N ARG A 153 23.42 -7.88 6.17
CA ARG A 153 23.53 -8.99 5.19
C ARG A 153 22.18 -9.56 4.75
N PRO A 154 21.23 -8.71 4.29
CA PRO A 154 19.91 -9.19 3.89
C PRO A 154 19.99 -10.10 2.67
N ALA A 155 19.22 -11.20 2.70
CA ALA A 155 18.91 -11.96 1.49
C ALA A 155 17.83 -11.25 0.64
N LYS A 156 17.08 -10.33 1.25
CA LYS A 156 15.96 -9.62 0.65
C LYS A 156 15.82 -8.20 1.19
N VAL A 157 15.46 -7.25 0.33
CA VAL A 157 15.07 -5.90 0.72
C VAL A 157 13.61 -5.70 0.33
N VAL A 158 12.76 -5.39 1.31
CA VAL A 158 11.33 -5.14 1.08
C VAL A 158 11.06 -3.65 1.24
N ILE A 159 10.79 -2.96 0.14
CA ILE A 159 10.50 -1.52 0.13
C ILE A 159 8.98 -1.34 0.19
N CYS A 160 8.46 -0.86 1.31
CA CYS A 160 7.06 -0.48 1.48
C CYS A 160 6.90 1.01 1.16
N ASP A 161 6.34 1.32 -0.01
CA ASP A 161 6.21 2.67 -0.54
C ASP A 161 4.83 3.28 -0.24
N PHE A 162 4.78 4.12 0.78
CA PHE A 162 3.58 4.84 1.19
C PHE A 162 3.38 6.16 0.44
N GLY A 163 4.11 6.40 -0.66
CA GLY A 163 4.03 7.61 -1.46
C GLY A 163 5.19 8.56 -1.20
N GLY A 164 6.42 8.05 -1.34
CA GLY A 164 7.59 8.92 -1.23
C GLY A 164 7.72 9.92 -2.38
N ARG A 165 8.59 10.91 -2.19
CA ARG A 165 8.60 12.13 -3.00
C ARG A 165 9.43 11.99 -4.28
N GLY A 166 8.95 12.62 -5.36
CA GLY A 166 9.75 12.86 -6.57
C GLY A 166 10.41 11.62 -7.16
N HIS A 167 11.74 11.62 -7.23
CA HIS A 167 12.55 10.52 -7.82
C HIS A 167 13.16 9.59 -6.77
N SER A 168 12.90 9.83 -5.49
CA SER A 168 13.63 9.20 -4.40
C SER A 168 13.45 7.68 -4.34
N LEU A 169 12.31 7.13 -4.80
CA LEU A 169 12.11 5.68 -4.86
C LEU A 169 13.05 5.03 -5.89
N LEU A 170 13.17 5.62 -7.08
CA LEU A 170 14.03 5.08 -8.12
C LEU A 170 15.50 5.18 -7.70
N GLN A 171 15.88 6.30 -7.08
CA GLN A 171 17.21 6.50 -6.51
C GLN A 171 17.53 5.44 -5.44
N LEU A 172 16.61 5.20 -4.49
CA LEU A 172 16.76 4.15 -3.49
C LEU A 172 16.92 2.78 -4.14
N TYR A 173 16.04 2.44 -5.07
CA TYR A 173 16.08 1.15 -5.75
C TYR A 173 17.42 0.91 -6.46
N GLN A 174 17.92 1.92 -7.18
CA GLN A 174 19.21 1.85 -7.87
C GLN A 174 20.38 1.70 -6.88
N ALA A 175 20.39 2.50 -5.81
CA ALA A 175 21.44 2.46 -4.80
C ALA A 175 21.48 1.11 -4.06
N VAL A 176 20.31 0.58 -3.66
CA VAL A 176 20.20 -0.74 -3.04
C VAL A 176 20.65 -1.84 -3.98
N ARG A 177 20.25 -1.78 -5.26
CA ARG A 177 20.62 -2.79 -6.26
C ARG A 177 22.13 -2.80 -6.55
N GLN A 178 22.77 -1.64 -6.50
CA GLN A 178 24.22 -1.52 -6.67
C GLN A 178 24.97 -2.03 -5.43
N GLN A 179 24.50 -1.71 -4.23
CA GLN A 179 25.17 -2.10 -2.98
C GLN A 179 24.95 -3.58 -2.64
N LEU A 180 23.78 -4.13 -2.95
CA LEU A 180 23.33 -5.46 -2.54
C LEU A 180 22.98 -6.31 -3.76
N GLU A 181 23.96 -6.56 -4.62
CA GLU A 181 23.78 -7.21 -5.94
C GLU A 181 23.06 -8.57 -5.87
N THR A 182 23.24 -9.31 -4.77
CA THR A 182 22.67 -10.65 -4.57
C THR A 182 21.32 -10.65 -3.85
N ALA A 183 20.93 -9.52 -3.24
CA ALA A 183 19.69 -9.44 -2.49
C ALA A 183 18.47 -9.32 -3.42
N VAL A 184 17.42 -10.06 -3.11
CA VAL A 184 16.13 -9.91 -3.82
C VAL A 184 15.47 -8.60 -3.39
N ILE A 185 15.16 -7.72 -4.33
CA ILE A 185 14.41 -6.49 -4.03
C ILE A 185 12.93 -6.69 -4.36
N VAL A 186 12.07 -6.47 -3.38
CA VAL A 186 10.61 -6.47 -3.53
C VAL A 186 10.10 -5.09 -3.16
N THR A 187 9.44 -4.41 -4.08
CA THR A 187 8.81 -3.12 -3.78
C THR A 187 7.30 -3.30 -3.69
N VAL A 188 6.69 -2.94 -2.57
CA VAL A 188 5.25 -2.93 -2.37
C VAL A 188 4.78 -1.48 -2.45
N GLY A 189 4.13 -1.11 -3.55
CA GLY A 189 3.50 0.20 -3.71
C GLY A 189 2.17 0.23 -2.95
N ILE A 190 2.05 1.14 -1.99
CA ILE A 190 0.87 1.25 -1.10
C ILE A 190 0.17 2.58 -1.33
N GLY A 191 0.95 3.66 -1.38
CA GLY A 191 0.46 5.02 -1.59
C GLY A 191 1.04 5.69 -2.83
N SER A 192 0.70 6.97 -2.99
CA SER A 192 1.29 7.86 -3.98
C SER A 192 1.55 9.21 -3.32
N GLU A 193 2.49 9.99 -3.85
CA GLU A 193 2.81 11.30 -3.30
C GLU A 193 1.54 12.18 -3.20
N PRO A 194 1.24 12.75 -2.03
CA PRO A 194 0.00 13.49 -1.78
C PRO A 194 0.14 14.93 -2.32
N LYS A 195 0.15 15.07 -3.64
CA LYS A 195 0.18 16.35 -4.32
C LYS A 195 -0.83 16.43 -5.46
N PRO A 196 -1.22 17.65 -5.89
CA PRO A 196 -1.86 17.83 -7.19
C PRO A 196 -0.96 17.30 -8.30
N TRP A 197 -1.56 16.58 -9.24
CA TRP A 197 -0.83 15.95 -10.34
C TRP A 197 -1.25 16.54 -11.69
N THR A 198 -0.28 17.01 -12.46
CA THR A 198 -0.45 17.30 -13.89
C THR A 198 -0.43 16.01 -14.72
N GLY A 199 -0.96 16.07 -15.95
CA GLY A 199 -0.91 14.94 -16.88
C GLY A 199 0.53 14.47 -17.19
N ALA A 200 1.46 15.42 -17.35
CA ALA A 200 2.87 15.14 -17.59
C ALA A 200 3.52 14.41 -16.40
N GLU A 201 3.30 14.90 -15.17
CA GLU A 201 3.85 14.26 -13.97
C GLU A 201 3.29 12.84 -13.75
N ARG A 202 2.03 12.57 -14.13
CA ARG A 202 1.47 11.21 -14.07
C ARG A 202 2.13 10.25 -15.06
N VAL A 203 2.44 10.73 -16.26
CA VAL A 203 3.17 9.94 -17.27
C VAL A 203 4.58 9.63 -16.77
N GLU A 204 5.26 10.65 -16.26
CA GLU A 204 6.60 10.53 -15.71
C GLU A 204 6.64 9.57 -14.51
N LEU A 205 5.68 9.68 -13.58
CA LEU A 205 5.53 8.75 -12.47
C LEU A 205 5.37 7.30 -12.98
N ARG A 206 4.47 7.05 -13.94
CA ARG A 206 4.28 5.71 -14.49
C ARG A 206 5.57 5.13 -15.08
N TRP A 207 6.31 5.94 -15.82
CA TRP A 207 7.60 5.53 -16.38
C TRP A 207 8.59 5.16 -15.26
N LYS A 208 8.73 6.00 -14.23
CA LYS A 208 9.59 5.73 -13.07
C LYS A 208 9.21 4.43 -12.37
N LEU A 209 7.91 4.22 -12.10
CA LEU A 209 7.43 3.02 -11.43
C LEU A 209 7.67 1.77 -12.27
N ALA A 210 7.58 1.86 -13.60
CA ALA A 210 7.92 0.76 -14.50
C ALA A 210 9.42 0.43 -14.52
N SER A 211 10.29 1.39 -14.19
CA SER A 211 11.74 1.17 -14.05
C SER A 211 12.14 0.45 -12.75
N VAL A 212 11.23 0.33 -11.78
CA VAL A 212 11.47 -0.40 -10.53
C VAL A 212 11.03 -1.85 -10.72
N SER A 213 12.00 -2.72 -11.05
CA SER A 213 11.72 -4.16 -11.17
C SER A 213 11.31 -4.75 -9.82
N GLY A 214 10.43 -5.75 -9.83
CA GLY A 214 9.93 -6.35 -8.58
C GLY A 214 8.96 -5.44 -7.80
N ARG A 215 8.38 -4.42 -8.45
CA ARG A 215 7.30 -3.61 -7.88
C ARG A 215 5.95 -4.31 -8.02
N TYR A 216 5.23 -4.37 -6.91
CA TYR A 216 3.86 -4.88 -6.78
C TYR A 216 3.00 -3.76 -6.20
N GLN A 217 1.97 -3.35 -6.94
CA GLN A 217 0.98 -2.44 -6.37
C GLN A 217 0.07 -3.25 -5.43
N MET A 218 0.01 -2.83 -4.17
CA MET A 218 -0.89 -3.40 -3.17
C MET A 218 -2.13 -2.53 -3.07
N ASN A 219 -3.28 -3.19 -3.02
CA ASN A 219 -4.56 -2.57 -2.69
C ASN A 219 -5.10 -3.25 -1.43
N THR A 220 -5.27 -2.46 -0.35
CA THR A 220 -5.73 -2.98 0.94
C THR A 220 -7.14 -3.55 0.87
N SER A 221 -8.03 -2.98 0.05
CA SER A 221 -9.40 -3.48 -0.10
C SER A 221 -9.42 -4.89 -0.66
N ALA A 222 -8.63 -5.16 -1.71
CA ALA A 222 -8.53 -6.50 -2.27
C ALA A 222 -7.98 -7.52 -1.26
N LEU A 223 -6.97 -7.13 -0.46
CA LEU A 223 -6.43 -8.00 0.60
C LEU A 223 -7.48 -8.29 1.67
N ARG A 224 -8.23 -7.26 2.11
CA ARG A 224 -9.32 -7.41 3.06
C ARG A 224 -10.37 -8.38 2.55
N ASP A 225 -10.81 -8.23 1.31
CA ASP A 225 -11.89 -9.05 0.74
C ASP A 225 -11.48 -10.53 0.69
N VAL A 226 -10.22 -10.83 0.32
CA VAL A 226 -9.67 -12.20 0.37
C VAL A 226 -9.59 -12.74 1.81
N LEU A 227 -9.20 -11.91 2.78
CA LEU A 227 -9.13 -12.33 4.19
C LEU A 227 -10.53 -12.60 4.76
N VAL A 228 -11.52 -11.77 4.42
CA VAL A 228 -12.92 -11.96 4.79
C VAL A 228 -13.48 -13.24 4.17
N GLU A 229 -13.19 -13.52 2.90
CA GLU A 229 -13.61 -14.76 2.23
C GLU A 229 -13.01 -16.00 2.90
N ARG A 230 -11.73 -15.95 3.28
CA ARG A 230 -11.02 -17.09 3.87
C ARG A 230 -11.36 -17.36 5.33
N LYS A 231 -11.56 -16.30 6.13
CA LYS A 231 -11.75 -16.41 7.59
C LYS A 231 -13.20 -16.25 8.02
N GLY A 232 -14.05 -15.69 7.16
CA GLY A 232 -15.36 -15.18 7.53
C GLY A 232 -15.29 -13.73 8.04
N ALA A 233 -16.33 -12.95 7.72
CA ALA A 233 -16.39 -11.53 8.05
C ALA A 233 -16.34 -11.27 9.57
N GLU A 234 -17.06 -12.06 10.37
CA GLU A 234 -17.09 -11.90 11.83
C GLU A 234 -15.70 -12.09 12.45
N ALA A 235 -15.02 -13.18 12.10
CA ALA A 235 -13.67 -13.46 12.59
C ALA A 235 -12.69 -12.37 12.15
N PHE A 236 -12.75 -11.93 10.89
CA PHE A 236 -11.91 -10.85 10.38
C PHE A 236 -12.11 -9.54 11.17
N TRP A 237 -13.35 -9.08 11.32
CA TRP A 237 -13.63 -7.82 12.01
C TRP A 237 -13.36 -7.88 13.52
N LYS A 238 -13.50 -9.06 14.13
CA LYS A 238 -13.06 -9.30 15.50
C LYS A 238 -11.55 -9.15 15.65
N GLU A 239 -10.76 -9.75 14.76
CA GLU A 239 -9.30 -9.60 14.76
C GLU A 239 -8.88 -8.12 14.57
N VAL A 240 -9.51 -7.41 13.64
CA VAL A 240 -9.25 -5.98 13.40
C VAL A 240 -9.56 -5.14 14.64
N SER A 241 -10.70 -5.39 15.29
CA SER A 241 -11.09 -4.66 16.51
C SER A 241 -10.10 -4.93 17.65
N GLN A 242 -9.71 -6.18 17.85
CA GLN A 242 -8.72 -6.54 18.86
C GLN A 242 -7.34 -5.91 18.58
N ALA A 243 -6.93 -5.83 17.32
CA ALA A 243 -5.68 -5.15 16.94
C ALA A 243 -5.75 -3.64 17.21
N TRP A 244 -6.91 -3.02 16.95
CA TRP A 244 -7.18 -1.63 17.28
C TRP A 244 -7.12 -1.39 18.80
N ASP A 245 -7.77 -2.22 19.60
CA ASP A 245 -7.77 -2.11 21.06
C ASP A 245 -6.34 -2.16 21.60
N ARG A 246 -5.54 -3.15 21.16
CA ARG A 246 -4.12 -3.25 21.53
C ARG A 246 -3.32 -2.03 21.11
N PHE A 247 -3.56 -1.50 19.91
CA PHE A 247 -2.90 -0.28 19.42
C PHE A 247 -3.22 0.95 20.30
N VAL A 248 -4.47 1.11 20.72
CA VAL A 248 -4.89 2.21 21.61
C VAL A 248 -4.33 2.01 23.03
N GLU A 249 -4.38 0.79 23.57
CA GLU A 249 -3.87 0.44 24.90
C GLU A 249 -2.36 0.69 25.03
N ARG A 250 -1.59 0.47 23.95
CA ARG A 250 -0.15 0.79 23.88
C ARG A 250 0.14 2.29 23.82
N GLY A 251 -0.88 3.14 23.75
CA GLY A 251 -0.74 4.59 23.70
C GLY A 251 -0.74 5.16 22.28
N ASN A 252 -1.21 4.42 21.27
CA ASN A 252 -1.33 4.82 19.87
C ASN A 252 -0.02 5.32 19.24
N LEU A 253 -0.09 6.22 18.25
CA LEU A 253 1.09 6.77 17.58
C LEU A 253 1.59 7.99 18.35
N GLU A 254 2.87 7.98 18.75
CA GLU A 254 3.53 9.13 19.38
C GLU A 254 3.32 10.43 18.58
N GLU A 255 3.10 11.56 19.25
CA GLU A 255 2.81 12.86 18.60
C GLU A 255 1.51 12.89 17.75
N VAL A 256 0.70 11.82 17.72
CA VAL A 256 -0.65 11.85 17.12
C VAL A 256 -1.71 11.89 18.21
N LYS A 257 -2.52 12.94 18.19
CA LYS A 257 -3.65 13.10 19.11
C LYS A 257 -4.87 12.38 18.53
N LEU A 258 -5.36 11.36 19.23
CA LEU A 258 -6.67 10.79 18.94
C LEU A 258 -7.75 11.77 19.41
N VAL A 259 -8.55 12.26 18.47
CA VAL A 259 -9.72 13.11 18.74
C VAL A 259 -10.94 12.22 18.68
N TRP A 260 -11.56 11.98 19.84
CA TRP A 260 -12.76 11.15 19.95
C TRP A 260 -14.02 11.99 19.70
N SER A 261 -14.86 11.49 18.81
CA SER A 261 -16.08 12.10 18.32
C SER A 261 -17.22 11.07 18.29
N GLU A 262 -18.46 11.52 18.16
CA GLU A 262 -19.64 10.66 18.25
C GLU A 262 -20.73 11.08 17.25
N GLY A 263 -21.40 10.09 16.68
CA GLY A 263 -22.51 10.29 15.75
C GLY A 263 -22.08 10.42 14.29
N ILE A 264 -23.09 10.36 13.41
CA ILE A 264 -22.93 10.52 11.97
C ILE A 264 -23.09 12.01 11.59
N GLU A 265 -24.19 12.62 12.02
CA GLU A 265 -24.58 14.00 11.74
C GLU A 265 -24.29 14.94 12.93
N GLY A 266 -24.38 16.25 12.68
CA GLY A 266 -24.29 17.28 13.71
C GLY A 266 -22.86 17.66 14.12
N ASP A 267 -22.78 18.62 15.04
CA ASP A 267 -21.50 19.11 15.55
C ASP A 267 -20.73 17.95 16.21
N ASN A 268 -19.51 17.68 15.72
CA ASN A 268 -18.66 16.55 16.11
C ASN A 268 -19.04 15.16 15.56
N GLY A 269 -20.00 15.07 14.64
CA GLY A 269 -20.28 13.85 13.86
C GLY A 269 -19.28 13.63 12.72
N ILE A 270 -19.40 12.49 12.04
CA ILE A 270 -18.58 12.15 10.85
C ILE A 270 -18.67 13.25 9.78
N GLU A 271 -19.85 13.83 9.55
CA GLU A 271 -20.08 14.88 8.55
C GLU A 271 -19.27 16.15 8.84
N ASP A 272 -19.31 16.65 10.08
CA ASP A 272 -18.53 17.81 10.53
C ASP A 272 -17.02 17.54 10.40
N GLY A 273 -16.60 16.34 10.77
CA GLY A 273 -15.22 15.87 10.57
C GLY A 273 -14.77 15.91 9.10
N TRP A 274 -15.63 15.45 8.20
CA TRP A 274 -15.39 15.47 6.77
C TRP A 274 -15.33 16.91 6.24
N GLU A 275 -16.24 17.77 6.69
CA GLU A 275 -16.25 19.18 6.29
C GLU A 275 -14.98 19.91 6.73
N LYS A 276 -14.54 19.72 7.98
CA LYS A 276 -13.25 20.23 8.49
C LYS A 276 -12.08 19.76 7.63
N LEU A 277 -12.08 18.48 7.22
CA LEU A 277 -11.04 17.96 6.34
C LEU A 277 -11.06 18.66 4.97
N CYS A 278 -12.23 18.84 4.37
CA CYS A 278 -12.39 19.55 3.10
C CYS A 278 -11.95 21.01 3.17
N ARG A 279 -12.10 21.66 4.33
CA ARG A 279 -11.65 23.04 4.59
C ARG A 279 -10.17 23.14 4.98
N GLY A 280 -9.48 22.01 5.16
CA GLY A 280 -8.08 21.98 5.59
C GLY A 280 -7.89 22.34 7.07
N GLU A 281 -8.94 22.20 7.87
CA GLU A 281 -8.96 22.55 9.30
C GLU A 281 -8.52 21.38 10.19
N VAL A 282 -8.34 20.19 9.62
CA VAL A 282 -7.83 19.01 10.34
C VAL A 282 -6.32 19.14 10.56
N PRO A 283 -5.84 19.22 11.81
CA PRO A 283 -4.42 19.29 12.10
C PRO A 283 -3.66 18.05 11.61
N SER A 284 -2.42 18.24 11.18
CA SER A 284 -1.58 17.13 10.71
C SER A 284 -1.21 16.14 11.82
N ASP A 285 -1.25 16.56 13.08
CA ASP A 285 -1.02 15.75 14.29
C ASP A 285 -2.30 15.14 14.86
N ALA A 286 -3.47 15.37 14.26
CA ALA A 286 -4.73 14.79 14.72
C ALA A 286 -5.10 13.50 13.97
N ALA A 287 -5.79 12.59 14.64
CA ALA A 287 -6.51 11.48 14.04
C ALA A 287 -7.89 11.37 14.69
N TYR A 288 -8.94 11.58 13.89
CA TYR A 288 -10.32 11.59 14.37
C TYR A 288 -10.88 10.17 14.40
N VAL A 289 -11.55 9.83 15.51
CA VAL A 289 -12.17 8.53 15.74
C VAL A 289 -13.63 8.76 16.12
N TYR A 290 -14.55 8.17 15.36
CA TYR A 290 -15.99 8.35 15.53
C TYR A 290 -16.62 7.10 16.13
N ARG A 291 -17.38 7.28 17.20
CA ARG A 291 -18.28 6.25 17.73
C ARG A 291 -19.65 6.43 17.07
N VAL A 292 -20.18 5.34 16.53
CA VAL A 292 -21.50 5.28 15.86
C VAL A 292 -22.33 4.21 16.54
#